data_AF-A0A9Q0FRU3-F1
#
_entry.id   AF-A0A9Q0FRU3-F1
#
_cell.length_a   1.000
_cell.length_b   1.000
_cell.length_c   1.000
_cell.angle_alpha   90.00
_cell.angle_beta   90.00
_cell.angle_gamma   90.00
#
_symmetry.space_group_name_H-M   'P 1'
#
loop_
_entity.id
_entity.type
_entity.pdbx_description
1 polymer ?
#
loop_
_entity_poly.entity_id
_entity_poly.type
_entity_poly.pdbx_seq_one_letter_code
_entity_poly.pdbx_strand_id
1 'polypeptide(L)'
;MPLTECYYPMSGGDGLHSYSHNSTVQEEGLEAVKELVNSTIQDKLEIDNLNNSGISKTFCLADFGCATGPNTFIAMQNFIKFVQLKYNSLHPNGPPLEFHVFFNDHISNDFNTLFRNLPSPQEFFAAGVPGDFHGRLFPQASLHIVHSSFALQWLSRFLRRAQELVLGGLMVLLIPGLPDGVHCSGTHFGAIYDVMGSCLVDMVKLGLIVEEKVKAFNLPLYHPTTKELEVLLERNAYFRELSPYQTPT
;
A
#
# COMPACT_ATOMS: atom_id res chain seq x y z
N MET A 1 -9.44 -30.55 5.23
CA MET A 1 -8.97 -29.41 6.02
C MET A 1 -8.90 -28.21 5.09
N PRO A 2 -9.40 -27.02 5.47
CA PRO A 2 -9.08 -25.83 4.68
C PRO A 2 -7.56 -25.66 4.72
N LEU A 3 -6.94 -25.36 3.59
CA LEU A 3 -5.55 -24.89 3.54
C LEU A 3 -5.47 -23.75 4.54
N THR A 4 -4.63 -23.87 5.57
CA THR A 4 -4.28 -22.75 6.43
C THR A 4 -3.78 -21.65 5.52
N GLU A 5 -4.46 -20.51 5.46
CA GLU A 5 -3.96 -19.32 4.76
C GLU A 5 -2.63 -18.95 5.41
N CYS A 6 -1.53 -19.21 4.71
CA CYS A 6 -0.22 -18.75 5.13
C CYS A 6 -0.10 -17.27 4.78
N TYR A 7 0.03 -16.43 5.80
CA TYR A 7 0.35 -15.02 5.64
C TYR A 7 1.88 -14.84 5.67
N TYR A 8 2.40 -13.99 4.80
CA TYR A 8 3.83 -13.74 4.66
C TYR A 8 4.13 -12.26 4.91
N PRO A 9 4.02 -11.77 6.16
CA PRO A 9 4.38 -10.39 6.49
C PRO A 9 5.89 -10.19 6.33
N MET A 10 6.31 -8.94 6.28
CA MET A 10 7.73 -8.58 6.25
C MET A 10 8.43 -8.93 7.57
N SER A 11 9.76 -9.09 7.51
CA SER A 11 10.59 -9.36 8.70
C SER A 11 10.47 -8.23 9.72
N GLY A 12 9.86 -8.51 10.87
CA GLY A 12 9.69 -7.54 11.96
C GLY A 12 10.97 -7.24 12.76
N GLY A 13 10.81 -6.48 13.84
CA GLY A 13 11.91 -5.98 14.67
C GLY A 13 12.68 -4.80 14.10
N ASP A 14 13.76 -4.41 14.79
CA ASP A 14 14.62 -3.25 14.47
C ASP A 14 16.08 -3.65 14.26
N GLY A 15 16.35 -4.94 14.01
CA GLY A 15 17.71 -5.46 13.77
C GLY A 15 18.19 -5.25 12.34
N LEU A 16 19.45 -5.57 12.07
CA LEU A 16 20.09 -5.42 10.74
C LEU A 16 19.33 -6.09 9.59
N HIS A 17 18.62 -7.19 9.86
CA HIS A 17 17.86 -7.96 8.86
C HIS A 17 16.34 -7.68 8.89
N SER A 18 15.91 -6.68 9.66
CA SER A 18 14.52 -6.23 9.70
C SER A 18 14.14 -5.50 8.43
N TYR A 19 12.85 -5.46 8.13
CA TYR A 19 12.30 -4.69 7.03
C TYR A 19 12.59 -3.19 7.15
N SER A 20 12.55 -2.65 8.38
CA SER A 20 12.80 -1.23 8.63
C SER A 20 14.21 -0.78 8.19
N HIS A 21 15.17 -1.70 8.09
CA HIS A 21 16.54 -1.43 7.62
C HIS A 21 16.81 -1.92 6.19
N ASN A 22 15.86 -2.58 5.52
CA ASN A 22 16.04 -3.20 4.21
C ASN A 22 14.87 -2.88 3.24
N SER A 23 14.26 -1.70 3.37
CA SER A 23 13.08 -1.27 2.61
C SER A 23 13.28 0.01 1.79
N THR A 24 14.53 0.34 1.47
CA THR A 24 14.92 1.55 0.72
C THR A 24 14.30 1.61 -0.68
N VAL A 25 14.17 0.48 -1.38
CA VAL A 25 13.56 0.47 -2.73
C VAL A 25 12.08 0.91 -2.67
N GLN A 26 11.36 0.47 -1.64
CA GLN A 26 9.97 0.86 -1.43
C GLN A 26 9.86 2.34 -1.01
N GLU A 27 10.83 2.85 -0.24
CA GLU A 27 10.92 4.27 0.13
C GLU A 27 11.18 5.15 -1.11
N GLU A 28 12.14 4.79 -1.95
CA GLU A 28 12.45 5.48 -3.21
C GLU A 28 11.23 5.52 -4.14
N GLY A 29 10.47 4.42 -4.20
CA GLY A 29 9.21 4.36 -4.93
C GLY A 29 8.17 5.38 -4.43
N LEU A 30 8.04 5.55 -3.12
CA LEU A 30 7.15 6.57 -2.53
C LEU A 30 7.61 7.99 -2.86
N GLU A 31 8.92 8.26 -2.80
CA GLU A 31 9.45 9.59 -3.12
C GLU A 31 9.27 9.92 -4.61
N ALA A 32 9.47 8.95 -5.51
CA ALA A 32 9.33 9.14 -6.95
C ALA A 32 7.91 9.57 -7.37
N VAL A 33 6.86 9.09 -6.67
CA VAL A 33 5.46 9.38 -7.00
C VAL A 33 4.85 10.53 -6.19
N LYS A 34 5.62 11.11 -5.26
CA LYS A 34 5.14 12.08 -4.27
C LYS A 34 4.48 13.32 -4.88
N GLU A 35 5.06 13.89 -5.93
CA GLU A 35 4.50 15.07 -6.60
C GLU A 35 3.22 14.74 -7.38
N LEU A 36 3.15 13.56 -8.00
CA LEU A 36 1.93 13.09 -8.67
C LEU A 36 0.80 12.88 -7.65
N VAL A 37 1.12 12.31 -6.50
CA VAL A 37 0.16 12.14 -5.39
C VAL A 37 -0.33 13.50 -4.89
N ASN A 38 0.58 14.45 -4.66
CA ASN A 38 0.22 15.80 -4.23
C ASN A 38 -0.72 16.46 -5.24
N SER A 39 -0.37 16.50 -6.52
CA SER A 39 -1.20 17.11 -7.57
C SER A 39 -2.58 16.45 -7.67
N THR A 40 -2.64 15.12 -7.58
CA THR A 40 -3.90 14.36 -7.57
C THR A 40 -4.78 14.74 -6.37
N ILE A 41 -4.20 14.91 -5.18
CA ILE A 41 -4.95 15.38 -4.00
C ILE A 41 -5.46 16.81 -4.22
N GLN A 42 -4.63 17.71 -4.74
CA GLN A 42 -5.03 19.09 -5.00
C GLN A 42 -6.16 19.17 -6.04
N ASP A 43 -6.14 18.34 -7.08
CA ASP A 43 -7.12 18.37 -8.17
C ASP A 43 -8.40 17.57 -7.83
N LYS A 44 -8.26 16.33 -7.34
CA LYS A 44 -9.36 15.36 -7.32
C LYS A 44 -10.01 15.15 -5.95
N LEU A 45 -9.32 15.39 -4.84
CA LEU A 45 -9.89 15.12 -3.51
C LEU A 45 -11.00 16.11 -3.16
N GLU A 46 -12.22 15.62 -2.92
CA GLU A 46 -13.34 16.46 -2.51
C GLU A 46 -13.35 16.65 -0.99
N ILE A 47 -13.00 17.84 -0.50
CA ILE A 47 -12.88 18.13 0.95
C ILE A 47 -13.89 19.17 1.47
N ASP A 48 -14.58 19.88 0.58
CA ASP A 48 -15.47 21.01 0.93
C ASP A 48 -16.72 20.58 1.70
N ASN A 49 -17.17 19.34 1.51
CA ASN A 49 -18.35 18.80 2.20
C ASN A 49 -18.08 18.51 3.70
N LEU A 50 -16.85 18.67 4.18
CA LEU A 50 -16.51 18.40 5.58
C LEU A 50 -17.11 19.43 6.55
N ASN A 51 -17.42 20.67 6.13
CA ASN A 51 -17.88 21.70 7.06
C ASN A 51 -19.40 21.81 7.27
N ASN A 52 -20.22 21.08 6.51
CA ASN A 52 -21.68 21.23 6.54
C ASN A 52 -22.41 20.73 7.81
N SER A 53 -21.73 20.23 8.86
CA SER A 53 -22.41 19.62 10.02
C SER A 53 -22.00 20.07 11.42
N GLY A 54 -21.13 21.08 11.58
CA GLY A 54 -20.81 21.64 12.91
C GLY A 54 -20.16 20.67 13.93
N ILE A 55 -19.72 19.50 13.48
CA ILE A 55 -19.00 18.49 14.26
C ILE A 55 -17.57 18.46 13.70
N SER A 56 -16.55 18.40 14.58
CA SER A 56 -15.16 18.13 14.16
C SER A 56 -15.15 16.86 13.31
N LYS A 57 -14.87 16.98 12.00
CA LYS A 57 -14.85 15.83 11.11
C LYS A 57 -13.43 15.29 11.04
N THR A 58 -13.23 14.17 11.71
CA THR A 58 -12.01 13.39 11.60
C THR A 58 -11.77 12.96 10.15
N PHE A 59 -10.60 13.28 9.60
CA PHE A 59 -10.14 12.84 8.30
C PHE A 59 -9.42 11.49 8.43
N CYS A 60 -10.11 10.42 8.08
CA CYS A 60 -9.61 9.05 8.15
C CYS A 60 -8.75 8.65 6.94
N LEU A 61 -7.55 8.15 7.19
CA LEU A 61 -6.67 7.50 6.21
C LEU A 61 -6.43 6.04 6.58
N ALA A 62 -6.22 5.17 5.60
CA ALA A 62 -5.80 3.80 5.85
C ALA A 62 -4.64 3.39 4.94
N ASP A 63 -3.63 2.74 5.52
CA ASP A 63 -2.54 2.08 4.79
C ASP A 63 -2.72 0.56 4.85
N PHE A 64 -2.89 -0.08 3.69
CA PHE A 64 -3.07 -1.52 3.57
C PHE A 64 -1.76 -2.19 3.16
N GLY A 65 -1.24 -3.05 4.03
CA GLY A 65 0.10 -3.62 3.92
C GLY A 65 1.18 -2.68 4.48
N CYS A 66 0.97 -2.16 5.69
CA CYS A 66 1.83 -1.17 6.31
C CYS A 66 3.21 -1.71 6.77
N ALA A 67 3.36 -3.04 6.85
CA ALA A 67 4.49 -3.73 7.46
C ALA A 67 4.80 -3.13 8.85
N THR A 68 6.06 -2.81 9.13
CA THR A 68 6.54 -2.35 10.44
C THR A 68 7.12 -0.94 10.43
N GLY A 69 6.98 -0.20 9.33
CA GLY A 69 7.66 1.08 9.08
C GLY A 69 9.13 0.94 8.59
N PRO A 70 9.78 2.05 8.19
CA PRO A 70 9.31 3.44 8.33
C PRO A 70 8.40 3.94 7.19
N ASN A 71 8.36 3.23 6.06
CA ASN A 71 7.74 3.72 4.82
C ASN A 71 6.26 4.11 4.97
N THR A 72 5.50 3.36 5.77
CA THR A 72 4.11 3.67 6.09
C THR A 72 3.96 5.06 6.73
N PHE A 73 4.86 5.45 7.63
CA PHE A 73 4.81 6.75 8.29
C PHE A 73 5.13 7.87 7.30
N ILE A 74 6.11 7.67 6.43
CA ILE A 74 6.48 8.63 5.38
C ILE A 74 5.27 8.87 4.46
N ALA A 75 4.62 7.80 3.99
CA ALA A 75 3.43 7.91 3.15
C ALA A 75 2.29 8.66 3.86
N MET A 76 1.95 8.28 5.09
CA MET A 76 0.85 8.87 5.84
C MET A 76 1.10 10.34 6.19
N GLN A 77 2.32 10.71 6.57
CA GLN A 77 2.70 12.10 6.82
C GLN A 77 2.62 12.96 5.55
N ASN A 78 3.04 12.43 4.40
CA ASN A 78 2.88 13.12 3.12
C ASN A 78 1.41 13.39 2.80
N PHE A 79 0.53 12.38 2.96
CA PHE A 79 -0.90 12.57 2.74
C PHE A 79 -1.51 13.60 3.68
N ILE A 80 -1.22 13.51 4.99
CA ILE A 80 -1.67 14.49 5.99
C ILE A 80 -1.25 15.90 5.57
N LYS A 81 0.02 16.09 5.21
CA LYS A 81 0.54 17.38 4.75
C LYS A 81 -0.22 17.90 3.52
N PHE A 82 -0.41 17.08 2.50
CA PHE A 82 -1.08 17.50 1.26
C PHE A 82 -2.56 17.83 1.48
N VAL A 83 -3.25 17.03 2.30
CA VAL A 83 -4.64 17.27 2.69
C VAL A 83 -4.75 18.55 3.51
N GLN A 84 -3.86 18.77 4.48
CA GLN A 84 -3.86 19.98 5.31
C GLN A 84 -3.61 21.24 4.46
N LEU A 85 -2.68 21.19 3.50
CA LEU A 85 -2.43 22.29 2.57
C LEU A 85 -3.68 22.64 1.75
N LYS A 86 -4.36 21.63 1.19
CA LYS A 86 -5.61 21.82 0.44
C LYS A 86 -6.71 22.38 1.33
N TYR A 87 -6.88 21.81 2.52
CA TYR A 87 -7.91 22.23 3.45
C TYR A 87 -7.73 23.69 3.88
N ASN A 88 -6.49 24.09 4.23
CA ASN A 88 -6.17 25.44 4.65
C ASN A 88 -6.38 26.48 3.54
N SER A 89 -6.14 26.12 2.27
CA SER A 89 -6.38 27.03 1.14
C SER A 89 -7.87 27.30 0.91
N LEU A 90 -8.71 26.29 1.15
CA LEU A 90 -10.17 26.36 1.03
C LEU A 90 -10.82 26.96 2.28
N HIS A 91 -10.20 26.79 3.45
CA HIS A 91 -10.72 27.22 4.75
C HIS A 91 -9.65 27.96 5.58
N PRO A 92 -9.23 29.18 5.21
CA PRO A 92 -8.15 29.90 5.89
C PRO A 92 -8.40 30.17 7.38
N ASN A 93 -9.67 30.24 7.78
CA ASN A 93 -10.12 30.46 9.16
C ASN A 93 -10.85 29.22 9.74
N GLY A 94 -10.76 28.07 9.07
CA GLY A 94 -11.37 26.83 9.53
C GLY A 94 -10.64 26.26 10.75
N PRO A 95 -11.31 25.45 11.58
CA PRO A 95 -10.62 24.69 12.61
C PRO A 95 -9.64 23.69 11.96
N PRO A 96 -8.54 23.32 12.65
CA PRO A 96 -7.63 22.28 12.15
C PRO A 96 -8.36 20.95 11.97
N LEU A 97 -7.94 20.16 10.98
CA LEU A 97 -8.45 18.81 10.79
C LEU A 97 -7.82 17.87 11.82
N GLU A 98 -8.65 17.00 12.39
CA GLU A 98 -8.16 15.85 13.16
C GLU A 98 -7.93 14.68 12.20
N PHE A 99 -6.75 14.08 12.23
CA PHE A 99 -6.45 12.92 11.39
C PHE A 99 -6.52 11.63 12.18
N HIS A 100 -7.12 10.60 11.60
CA HIS A 100 -7.10 9.24 12.15
C HIS A 100 -6.54 8.29 11.11
N VAL A 101 -5.38 7.72 11.39
CA VAL A 101 -4.64 6.84 10.49
C VAL A 101 -4.78 5.41 10.97
N PHE A 102 -5.27 4.56 10.08
CA PHE A 102 -5.37 3.12 10.28
C PHE A 102 -4.23 2.40 9.56
N PHE A 103 -3.45 1.63 10.31
CA PHE A 103 -2.38 0.80 9.79
C PHE A 103 -2.87 -0.64 9.71
N ASN A 104 -3.11 -1.13 8.50
CA ASN A 104 -3.52 -2.51 8.26
C ASN A 104 -2.36 -3.37 7.76
N ASP A 105 -2.28 -4.57 8.31
CA ASP A 105 -1.46 -5.66 7.77
C ASP A 105 -2.06 -7.00 8.21
N HIS A 106 -1.44 -8.11 7.81
CA HIS A 106 -1.78 -9.45 8.27
C HIS A 106 -1.74 -9.56 9.80
N ILE A 107 -2.55 -10.48 10.34
CA ILE A 107 -2.67 -10.70 11.80
C ILE A 107 -1.32 -11.06 12.43
N SER A 108 -0.43 -11.71 11.68
CA SER A 108 0.91 -12.11 12.11
C SER A 108 1.99 -11.03 11.94
N ASN A 109 1.64 -9.83 11.46
CA ASN A 109 2.58 -8.72 11.34
C ASN A 109 3.05 -8.24 12.73
N ASP A 110 4.26 -7.68 12.79
CA ASP A 110 4.83 -7.15 14.02
C ASP A 110 4.35 -5.72 14.31
N PHE A 111 3.09 -5.63 14.72
CA PHE A 111 2.48 -4.36 15.16
C PHE A 111 3.18 -3.76 16.39
N ASN A 112 3.91 -4.54 17.19
CA ASN A 112 4.65 -4.00 18.33
C ASN A 112 5.79 -3.11 17.85
N THR A 113 6.58 -3.56 16.87
CA THR A 113 7.60 -2.72 16.24
C THR A 113 6.98 -1.51 15.55
N LEU A 114 5.87 -1.69 14.81
CA LEU A 114 5.14 -0.56 14.22
C LEU A 114 4.79 0.50 15.28
N PHE A 115 4.15 0.12 16.38
CA PHE A 115 3.70 1.07 17.40
C PHE A 115 4.83 1.71 18.21
N ARG A 116 5.94 1.01 18.43
CA ARG A 116 7.13 1.61 19.06
C ARG A 116 7.78 2.68 18.19
N ASN A 117 7.66 2.54 16.86
CA ASN A 117 8.27 3.42 15.88
C ASN A 117 7.31 4.51 15.37
N LEU A 118 6.12 4.68 15.98
CA LEU A 118 5.23 5.78 15.63
C LEU A 118 5.96 7.13 15.75
N PRO A 119 5.73 8.06 14.81
CA PRO A 119 6.40 9.36 14.83
C PRO A 119 6.01 10.15 16.08
N SER A 120 7.02 10.84 16.66
CA SER A 120 6.86 11.72 17.81
C SER A 120 7.47 13.10 17.51
N PRO A 121 6.73 14.22 17.67
CA PRO A 121 5.35 14.30 18.16
C PRO A 121 4.35 13.74 17.13
N GLN A 122 3.26 13.17 17.64
CA GLN A 122 2.24 12.55 16.80
C GLN A 122 1.19 13.58 16.38
N GLU A 123 1.03 13.80 15.07
CA GLU A 123 0.07 14.75 14.48
C GLU A 123 -1.28 14.10 14.09
N PHE A 124 -1.47 12.83 14.44
CA PHE A 124 -2.65 12.04 14.08
C PHE A 124 -2.95 10.99 15.14
N PHE A 125 -4.20 10.56 15.24
CA PHE A 125 -4.57 9.37 16.01
C PHE A 125 -4.20 8.13 15.20
N ALA A 126 -3.58 7.13 15.84
CA ALA A 126 -3.19 5.88 15.18
C ALA A 126 -3.99 4.69 15.71
N ALA A 127 -4.36 3.78 14.80
CA ALA A 127 -4.92 2.49 15.14
C ALA A 127 -4.35 1.39 14.23
N GLY A 128 -4.07 0.21 14.78
CA GLY A 128 -3.74 -0.98 13.99
C GLY A 128 -4.99 -1.78 13.65
N VAL A 129 -5.06 -2.30 12.43
CA VAL A 129 -6.19 -3.11 11.95
C VAL A 129 -5.64 -4.43 11.40
N PRO A 130 -5.54 -5.48 12.22
CA PRO A 130 -5.02 -6.77 11.77
C PRO A 130 -6.06 -7.51 10.91
N GLY A 131 -5.66 -7.96 9.72
CA GLY A 131 -6.51 -8.77 8.85
C GLY A 131 -6.13 -8.75 7.37
N ASP A 132 -6.62 -9.73 6.62
CA ASP A 132 -6.45 -9.77 5.16
C ASP A 132 -7.29 -8.69 4.46
N PHE A 133 -6.62 -7.77 3.78
CA PHE A 133 -7.26 -6.66 3.09
C PHE A 133 -8.00 -7.03 1.80
N HIS A 134 -7.98 -8.31 1.39
CA HIS A 134 -8.85 -8.81 0.33
C HIS A 134 -10.27 -9.14 0.82
N GLY A 135 -10.54 -9.05 2.13
CA GLY A 135 -11.87 -9.07 2.76
C GLY A 135 -12.20 -7.74 3.44
N ARG A 136 -13.44 -7.49 3.84
CA ARG A 136 -13.86 -6.24 4.52
C ARG A 136 -13.13 -6.06 5.86
N LEU A 137 -12.65 -4.84 6.15
CA LEU A 137 -12.02 -4.50 7.44
C LEU A 137 -12.63 -3.24 8.08
N PHE A 138 -13.26 -2.38 7.28
CA PHE A 138 -13.85 -1.14 7.76
C PHE A 138 -15.38 -1.09 7.52
N PRO A 139 -16.10 -0.28 8.30
CA PRO A 139 -17.47 0.10 7.99
C PRO A 139 -17.60 0.73 6.60
N GLN A 140 -18.83 0.80 6.11
CA GLN A 140 -19.10 1.48 4.83
C GLN A 140 -18.85 2.99 4.99
N ALA A 141 -18.23 3.60 3.96
CA ALA A 141 -17.99 5.04 3.88
C ALA A 141 -17.32 5.66 5.13
N SER A 142 -16.25 5.02 5.63
CA SER A 142 -15.50 5.47 6.81
C SER A 142 -14.09 5.98 6.50
N LEU A 143 -13.59 5.80 5.27
CA LEU A 143 -12.24 6.18 4.86
C LEU A 143 -12.27 7.28 3.79
N HIS A 144 -11.39 8.27 3.91
CA HIS A 144 -11.27 9.35 2.93
C HIS A 144 -10.14 9.09 1.94
N ILE A 145 -9.02 8.57 2.43
CA ILE A 145 -7.89 8.13 1.59
C ILE A 145 -7.53 6.69 1.97
N VAL A 146 -7.37 5.87 0.94
CA VAL A 146 -6.84 4.51 1.03
C VAL A 146 -5.52 4.47 0.29
N HIS A 147 -4.48 3.97 0.94
CA HIS A 147 -3.16 3.76 0.37
C HIS A 147 -2.78 2.29 0.45
N SER A 148 -2.03 1.81 -0.56
CA SER A 148 -1.31 0.54 -0.47
C SER A 148 -0.11 0.59 -1.39
N SER A 149 1.04 0.14 -0.88
CA SER A 149 2.31 0.21 -1.57
C SER A 149 3.04 -1.12 -1.45
N PHE A 150 3.45 -1.71 -2.57
CA PHE A 150 4.19 -2.98 -2.65
C PHE A 150 3.52 -4.19 -1.95
N ALA A 151 2.22 -4.13 -1.65
CA ALA A 151 1.50 -5.21 -0.96
C ALA A 151 0.40 -5.89 -1.82
N LEU A 152 0.01 -5.27 -2.93
CA LEU A 152 -1.18 -5.69 -3.69
C LEU A 152 -0.89 -6.77 -4.74
N GLN A 153 -1.02 -8.03 -4.36
CA GLN A 153 -0.96 -9.16 -5.30
C GLN A 153 -2.31 -9.50 -5.97
N TRP A 154 -3.47 -9.24 -5.33
CA TRP A 154 -4.80 -9.54 -5.89
C TRP A 154 -5.69 -8.30 -6.01
N LEU A 155 -5.34 -7.42 -6.96
CA LEU A 155 -6.00 -6.12 -7.13
C LEU A 155 -7.53 -6.21 -7.33
N SER A 156 -8.03 -7.17 -8.10
CA SER A 156 -9.47 -7.30 -8.38
C SER A 156 -10.32 -7.52 -7.13
N ARG A 157 -9.78 -8.20 -6.11
CA ARG A 157 -10.43 -8.36 -4.80
C ARG A 157 -10.32 -7.08 -3.99
N PHE A 158 -9.17 -6.42 -4.04
CA PHE A 158 -8.94 -5.16 -3.33
C PHE A 158 -9.87 -4.04 -3.82
N LEU A 159 -10.15 -3.93 -5.11
CA LEU A 159 -11.05 -2.88 -5.63
C LEU A 159 -12.50 -2.99 -5.10
N ARG A 160 -12.91 -4.12 -4.50
CA ARG A 160 -14.21 -4.24 -3.81
C ARG A 160 -14.30 -3.41 -2.54
N ARG A 161 -13.18 -2.84 -2.08
CA ARG A 161 -13.10 -1.93 -0.95
C ARG A 161 -13.62 -0.52 -1.23
N ALA A 162 -14.03 -0.23 -2.46
CA ALA A 162 -14.66 1.05 -2.79
C ALA A 162 -15.83 1.41 -1.84
N GLN A 163 -16.54 0.41 -1.31
CA GLN A 163 -17.62 0.62 -0.34
C GLN A 163 -17.15 1.19 1.02
N GLU A 164 -15.89 1.02 1.39
CA GLU A 164 -15.35 1.57 2.64
C GLU A 164 -14.88 3.02 2.49
N LEU A 165 -14.63 3.45 1.25
CA LEU A 165 -14.36 4.83 0.90
C LEU A 165 -15.65 5.66 0.95
N VAL A 166 -15.53 6.89 1.41
CA VAL A 166 -16.57 7.90 1.26
C VAL A 166 -16.71 8.26 -0.22
N LEU A 167 -17.87 8.79 -0.62
CA LEU A 167 -18.03 9.36 -1.96
C LEU A 167 -17.04 10.52 -2.13
N GLY A 168 -16.27 10.53 -3.22
CA GLY A 168 -15.20 11.51 -3.47
C GLY A 168 -13.87 11.19 -2.77
N GLY A 169 -13.78 10.07 -2.04
CA GLY A 169 -12.52 9.58 -1.48
C GLY A 169 -11.54 9.08 -2.54
N LEU A 170 -10.25 9.00 -2.18
CA LEU A 170 -9.18 8.60 -3.09
C LEU A 170 -8.57 7.25 -2.70
N MET A 171 -8.18 6.49 -3.72
CA MET A 171 -7.38 5.27 -3.59
C MET A 171 -6.05 5.48 -4.31
N VAL A 172 -4.94 5.39 -3.58
CA VAL A 172 -3.59 5.60 -4.09
C VAL A 172 -2.81 4.29 -3.99
N LEU A 173 -2.48 3.72 -5.14
CA LEU A 173 -1.87 2.39 -5.23
C LEU A 173 -0.50 2.48 -5.89
N LEU A 174 0.53 1.98 -5.20
CA LEU A 174 1.87 1.80 -5.76
C LEU A 174 2.15 0.30 -5.88
N ILE A 175 2.08 -0.20 -7.11
CA ILE A 175 2.16 -1.64 -7.40
C ILE A 175 3.35 -1.89 -8.34
N PRO A 176 4.25 -2.83 -8.02
CA PRO A 176 5.21 -3.35 -8.98
C PRO A 176 4.52 -3.85 -10.24
N GLY A 177 4.84 -3.25 -11.38
CA GLY A 177 4.22 -3.56 -12.66
C GLY A 177 5.24 -3.88 -13.74
N LEU A 178 4.75 -4.45 -14.84
CA LEU A 178 5.54 -4.71 -16.05
C LEU A 178 5.21 -3.66 -17.13
N PRO A 179 6.21 -3.20 -17.90
CA PRO A 179 5.93 -2.45 -19.11
C PRO A 179 5.13 -3.31 -20.10
N ASP A 180 4.24 -2.68 -20.86
CA ASP A 180 3.42 -3.40 -21.85
C ASP A 180 4.29 -4.13 -22.88
N GLY A 181 3.96 -5.41 -23.13
CA GLY A 181 4.68 -6.24 -24.10
C GLY A 181 6.04 -6.74 -23.62
N VAL A 182 6.47 -6.39 -22.40
CA VAL A 182 7.71 -6.89 -21.79
C VAL A 182 7.41 -8.09 -20.90
N HIS A 183 8.07 -9.21 -21.19
CA HIS A 183 7.97 -10.41 -20.36
C HIS A 183 8.74 -10.23 -19.04
N CYS A 184 8.24 -10.80 -17.94
CA CYS A 184 8.86 -10.68 -16.61
C CYS A 184 10.34 -11.08 -16.59
N SER A 185 10.72 -12.12 -17.34
CA SER A 185 12.13 -12.57 -17.44
C SER A 185 13.07 -11.53 -18.08
N GLY A 186 12.53 -10.55 -18.81
CA GLY A 186 13.29 -9.44 -19.39
C GLY A 186 13.43 -8.25 -18.45
N THR A 187 12.96 -8.35 -17.20
CA THR A 187 12.99 -7.27 -16.21
C THR A 187 13.93 -7.59 -15.06
N HIS A 188 14.25 -6.57 -14.25
CA HIS A 188 15.00 -6.72 -13.02
C HIS A 188 14.35 -7.73 -12.03
N PHE A 189 13.01 -7.80 -11.98
CA PHE A 189 12.31 -8.82 -11.18
C PHE A 189 12.64 -10.24 -11.64
N GLY A 190 12.58 -10.48 -12.95
CA GLY A 190 12.92 -11.78 -13.53
C GLY A 190 14.36 -12.19 -13.19
N ALA A 191 15.32 -11.28 -13.34
CA ALA A 191 16.71 -11.54 -12.98
C ALA A 191 16.88 -11.92 -11.50
N ILE A 192 16.16 -11.24 -10.58
CA ILE A 192 16.18 -11.57 -9.15
C ILE A 192 15.62 -12.98 -8.91
N TYR A 193 14.48 -13.32 -9.53
CA TYR A 193 13.86 -14.64 -9.38
C TYR A 193 14.71 -15.76 -9.97
N ASP A 194 15.38 -15.53 -11.10
CA ASP A 194 16.28 -16.51 -11.72
C ASP A 194 17.51 -16.78 -10.83
N VAL A 195 18.07 -15.74 -10.20
CA VAL A 195 19.15 -15.89 -9.21
C VAL A 195 18.66 -16.69 -8.00
N MET A 196 17.49 -16.36 -7.45
CA MET A 196 16.90 -17.12 -6.34
C MET A 196 16.68 -18.60 -6.71
N GLY A 197 16.12 -18.87 -7.89
CA GLY A 197 15.90 -20.22 -8.40
C GLY A 197 17.22 -20.99 -8.56
N SER A 198 18.26 -20.33 -9.07
CA SER A 198 19.60 -20.92 -9.23
C SER A 198 20.21 -21.27 -7.87
N CYS A 199 20.09 -20.40 -6.86
CA CYS A 199 20.54 -20.70 -5.50
C CYS A 199 19.83 -21.92 -4.92
N LEU A 200 18.51 -22.05 -5.11
CA LEU A 200 17.75 -23.23 -4.66
C LEU A 200 18.23 -24.52 -5.34
N VAL A 201 18.51 -24.47 -6.64
CA VAL A 201 19.06 -25.61 -7.39
C VAL A 201 20.44 -26.01 -6.86
N ASP A 202 21.30 -25.05 -6.54
CA ASP A 202 22.62 -25.35 -5.97
C ASP A 202 22.52 -25.94 -4.56
N MET A 203 21.57 -25.49 -3.74
CA MET A 203 21.27 -26.13 -2.45
C MET A 203 20.80 -27.59 -2.59
N VAL A 204 20.07 -27.92 -3.65
CA VAL A 204 19.72 -29.33 -3.97
C VAL A 204 20.97 -30.14 -4.31
N LYS A 205 21.85 -29.62 -5.16
CA LYS A 205 23.11 -30.30 -5.55
C LYS A 205 24.01 -30.56 -4.35
N LEU A 206 24.01 -29.64 -3.38
CA LEU A 206 24.75 -29.78 -2.11
C LEU A 206 24.06 -30.70 -1.09
N GLY A 207 22.87 -31.22 -1.39
CA GLY A 207 22.10 -32.07 -0.48
C GLY A 207 21.49 -31.34 0.72
N LEU A 208 21.38 -30.00 0.68
CA LEU A 208 20.83 -29.19 1.76
C LEU A 208 19.29 -29.19 1.77
N ILE A 209 18.67 -29.33 0.60
CA ILE A 209 17.21 -29.38 0.43
C ILE A 209 16.82 -30.45 -0.61
N VAL A 210 15.54 -30.84 -0.60
CA VAL A 210 14.99 -31.87 -1.51
C VAL A 210 14.49 -31.24 -2.80
N GLU A 211 14.84 -31.80 -3.96
CA GLU A 211 14.46 -31.30 -5.29
C GLU A 211 12.94 -31.16 -5.46
N GLU A 212 12.17 -32.11 -4.92
CA GLU A 212 10.70 -32.11 -4.95
C GLU A 212 10.11 -30.85 -4.29
N LYS A 213 10.74 -30.35 -3.22
CA LYS A 213 10.29 -29.11 -2.55
C LYS A 213 10.54 -27.89 -3.43
N VAL A 214 11.65 -27.85 -4.16
CA VAL A 214 11.95 -26.74 -5.08
C VAL A 214 10.96 -26.75 -6.24
N LYS A 215 10.63 -27.93 -6.79
CA LYS A 215 9.63 -28.05 -7.87
C LYS A 215 8.21 -27.68 -7.43
N ALA A 216 7.87 -27.89 -6.17
CA ALA A 216 6.57 -27.53 -5.61
C ALA A 216 6.47 -26.05 -5.19
N PHE A 217 7.62 -25.37 -5.01
CA PHE A 217 7.67 -24.00 -4.53
C PHE A 217 7.36 -23.00 -5.65
N ASN A 218 6.47 -22.06 -5.38
CA ASN A 218 6.14 -20.93 -6.25
C ASN A 218 6.04 -19.65 -5.41
N LEU A 219 6.47 -18.53 -5.96
CA LEU A 219 6.26 -17.22 -5.34
C LEU A 219 4.84 -16.73 -5.67
N PRO A 220 4.01 -16.36 -4.67
CA PRO A 220 2.65 -15.89 -4.90
C PRO A 220 2.61 -14.42 -5.34
N LEU A 221 3.44 -14.06 -6.33
CA LEU A 221 3.59 -12.70 -6.83
C LEU A 221 3.08 -12.61 -8.26
N TYR A 222 2.37 -11.54 -8.56
CA TYR A 222 1.90 -11.20 -9.90
C TYR A 222 2.20 -9.73 -10.18
N HIS A 223 2.87 -9.46 -11.30
CA HIS A 223 3.22 -8.11 -11.73
C HIS A 223 2.35 -7.74 -12.93
N PRO A 224 1.27 -6.96 -12.73
CA PRO A 224 0.37 -6.60 -13.82
C PRO A 224 1.04 -5.63 -14.81
N THR A 225 0.61 -5.68 -16.06
CA THR A 225 0.91 -4.62 -17.04
C THR A 225 -0.02 -3.42 -16.87
N THR A 226 0.36 -2.26 -17.41
CA THR A 226 -0.51 -1.08 -17.41
C THR A 226 -1.84 -1.37 -18.09
N LYS A 227 -1.84 -2.06 -19.24
CA LYS A 227 -3.08 -2.46 -19.93
C LYS A 227 -3.98 -3.38 -19.10
N GLU A 228 -3.40 -4.30 -18.35
CA GLU A 228 -4.18 -5.17 -17.46
C GLU A 228 -4.84 -4.38 -16.34
N LEU A 229 -4.13 -3.40 -15.78
CA LEU A 229 -4.67 -2.49 -14.76
C LEU A 229 -5.82 -1.64 -15.34
N GLU A 230 -5.66 -1.09 -16.54
CA GLU A 230 -6.70 -0.33 -17.23
C GLU A 230 -7.97 -1.18 -17.44
N VAL A 231 -7.83 -2.38 -18.00
CA VAL A 231 -8.96 -3.30 -18.22
C VAL A 231 -9.64 -3.68 -16.90
N LEU A 232 -8.88 -3.88 -15.83
CA LEU A 232 -9.44 -4.18 -14.51
C LEU A 232 -10.24 -3.00 -13.94
N LEU A 233 -9.78 -1.76 -14.16
CA LEU A 233 -10.48 -0.56 -13.74
C LEU A 233 -11.70 -0.26 -14.60
N GLU A 234 -11.63 -0.43 -15.91
CA GLU A 234 -12.78 -0.29 -16.82
C GLU A 234 -13.92 -1.25 -16.46
N ARG A 235 -13.57 -2.47 -16.01
CA ARG A 235 -14.54 -3.45 -15.52
C ARG A 235 -15.06 -3.13 -14.12
N ASN A 236 -14.40 -2.24 -13.40
CA ASN A 236 -14.78 -1.85 -12.05
C ASN A 236 -15.78 -0.67 -12.11
N ALA A 237 -16.97 -0.85 -11.54
CA ALA A 237 -18.00 0.19 -11.56
C ALA A 237 -17.80 1.30 -10.51
N TYR A 238 -16.75 1.22 -9.67
CA TYR A 238 -16.59 2.08 -8.51
C TYR A 238 -15.54 3.18 -8.67
N PHE A 239 -14.52 2.96 -9.52
CA PHE A 239 -13.43 3.92 -9.76
C PHE A 239 -13.48 4.41 -11.20
N ARG A 240 -13.16 5.70 -11.41
CA ARG A 240 -13.41 6.39 -12.68
C ARG A 240 -12.16 6.80 -13.46
N GLU A 241 -10.99 6.83 -12.84
CA GLU A 241 -9.78 7.37 -13.45
C GLU A 241 -8.52 6.68 -12.89
N LEU A 242 -7.55 6.40 -13.76
CA LEU A 242 -6.19 6.00 -13.41
C LEU A 242 -5.26 7.16 -13.78
N SER A 243 -4.45 7.63 -12.85
CA SER A 243 -3.35 8.56 -13.13
C SER A 243 -2.03 7.81 -12.98
N PRO A 244 -1.59 7.05 -14.01
CA PRO A 244 -0.39 6.23 -13.89
C PRO A 244 0.84 7.10 -13.76
N TYR A 245 1.76 6.69 -12.89
CA TYR A 245 3.09 7.28 -12.86
C TYR A 245 3.85 6.93 -14.15
N GLN A 246 4.34 7.94 -14.84
CA GLN A 246 5.22 7.78 -15.99
C GLN A 246 6.63 8.18 -15.55
N THR A 247 7.60 7.28 -15.70
CA THR A 247 9.01 7.61 -15.46
C THR A 247 9.43 8.75 -16.39
N PRO A 248 10.10 9.82 -15.89
CA PRO A 248 10.65 10.85 -16.76
C PRO A 248 11.58 10.21 -17.80
N THR A 249 11.36 10.54 -19.07
CA THR A 249 12.24 10.18 -20.19
C THR A 249 13.56 10.91 -20.16
#